data_AF-A0A7L4PJB5-F1
#
_entry.id   AF-A0A7L4PJB5-F1
#
_cell.length_a   1.000
_cell.length_b   1.000
_cell.length_c   1.000
_cell.angle_alpha   90.00
_cell.angle_beta   90.00
_cell.angle_gamma   90.00
#
_symmetry.space_group_name_H-M   'P 1'
#
loop_
_entity.id
_entity.type
_entity.pdbx_description
1 polymer ?
#
loop_
_entity_poly.entity_id
_entity_poly.type
_entity_poly.pdbx_seq_one_letter_code
_entity_poly.pdbx_strand_id
1 'polypeptide(L)'
;MTPPETEPERSQFSQSQARVSQGRVSQARESQARESPSKEPQARETPSIETSSIESQYSDQSASDQSASDQSASDQSDLEHQNLDQAIQEIVELHASLAPQIEPRLRDFQRAWEEGDDEGVFRELVFCLLTPQSRARSCWAAVESLTCQGLVMEGRPEEIHPLLKGVRFKYRKSEYVCLARETFSRDGKLAIKAVISSLGDPAGVRDWLVTNVFGMGYKEASHFLRNVGMGRDLSILDRHILKNLVRLQVIDEIPSSLTRKTYLGIEERMREFAARIGVPLDHLDLVLWYRQAGEIFK
;
A
#
# COMPACT_ATOMS: atom_id res chain seq x y z
N MET A 1 -19.43 -55.28 -16.14
CA MET A 1 -20.18 -54.47 -15.15
C MET A 1 -19.22 -53.44 -14.59
N THR A 2 -19.29 -52.24 -15.13
CA THR A 2 -18.54 -51.04 -14.75
C THR A 2 -19.58 -49.94 -14.67
N PRO A 3 -19.64 -49.13 -13.59
CA PRO A 3 -20.57 -48.02 -13.52
C PRO A 3 -20.02 -46.81 -14.30
N PRO A 4 -20.88 -45.91 -14.81
CA PRO A 4 -20.43 -44.75 -15.57
C PRO A 4 -20.00 -43.61 -14.63
N GLU A 5 -18.94 -42.92 -15.05
CA GLU A 5 -18.43 -41.69 -14.45
C GLU A 5 -19.40 -40.53 -14.72
N THR A 6 -19.72 -39.75 -13.68
CA THR A 6 -20.42 -38.46 -13.78
C THR A 6 -19.43 -37.32 -13.60
N GLU A 7 -19.23 -36.52 -14.64
CA GLU A 7 -18.51 -35.25 -14.59
C GLU A 7 -19.26 -34.20 -13.74
N PRO A 8 -18.57 -33.29 -13.04
CA PRO A 8 -19.23 -32.20 -12.32
C PRO A 8 -19.44 -30.98 -13.24
N GLU A 9 -20.68 -30.51 -13.33
CA GLU A 9 -21.05 -29.25 -13.98
C GLU A 9 -20.31 -28.06 -13.34
N ARG A 10 -19.39 -27.46 -14.10
CA ARG A 10 -18.81 -26.15 -13.77
C ARG A 10 -19.70 -25.03 -14.28
N SER A 11 -19.98 -24.09 -13.38
CA SER A 11 -19.93 -22.64 -13.63
C SER A 11 -20.94 -22.04 -14.62
N GLN A 12 -22.18 -21.84 -14.17
CA GLN A 12 -23.01 -20.73 -14.66
C GLN A 12 -23.57 -19.81 -13.55
N PHE A 13 -23.51 -20.23 -12.27
CA PHE A 13 -24.07 -19.45 -11.16
C PHE A 13 -23.16 -18.31 -10.64
N SER A 14 -21.86 -18.35 -10.95
CA SER A 14 -20.87 -17.36 -10.46
C SER A 14 -20.93 -16.01 -11.22
N GLN A 15 -21.28 -16.03 -12.52
CA GLN A 15 -21.25 -14.81 -13.35
C GLN A 15 -22.50 -13.92 -13.16
N SER A 16 -23.63 -14.47 -12.71
CA SER A 16 -24.87 -13.69 -12.54
C SER A 16 -24.83 -12.82 -11.28
N GLN A 17 -24.23 -13.31 -10.20
CA GLN A 17 -24.12 -12.62 -8.91
C GLN A 17 -23.07 -11.49 -8.93
N ALA A 18 -21.97 -11.66 -9.68
CA ALA A 18 -20.97 -10.61 -9.89
C ALA A 18 -21.53 -9.38 -10.64
N ARG A 19 -22.56 -9.56 -11.48
CA ARG A 19 -23.21 -8.45 -12.20
C ARG A 19 -24.14 -7.64 -11.29
N VAL A 20 -24.77 -8.27 -10.31
CA VAL A 20 -25.69 -7.60 -9.37
C VAL A 20 -24.94 -6.69 -8.40
N SER A 21 -23.75 -7.11 -7.92
CA SER A 21 -22.89 -6.27 -7.08
C SER A 21 -22.28 -5.10 -7.86
N GLN A 22 -21.85 -5.30 -9.11
CA GLN A 22 -21.38 -4.23 -10.00
C GLN A 22 -22.47 -3.18 -10.30
N GLY A 23 -23.73 -3.62 -10.46
CA GLY A 23 -24.87 -2.72 -10.69
C GLY A 23 -25.14 -1.76 -9.52
N ARG A 24 -25.05 -2.24 -8.28
CA ARG A 24 -25.27 -1.41 -7.08
C ARG A 24 -24.14 -0.41 -6.81
N VAL A 25 -22.89 -0.80 -7.10
CA VAL A 25 -21.72 0.10 -6.97
C VAL A 25 -21.73 1.23 -8.01
N SER A 26 -22.22 0.96 -9.22
CA SER A 26 -22.31 1.98 -10.29
C SER A 26 -23.29 3.12 -9.95
N GLN A 27 -24.46 2.80 -9.37
CA GLN A 27 -25.48 3.80 -9.03
C GLN A 27 -25.05 4.74 -7.89
N ALA A 28 -24.13 4.31 -7.02
CA ALA A 28 -23.58 5.16 -5.96
C ALA A 28 -22.54 6.17 -6.48
N ARG A 29 -21.96 5.96 -7.66
CA ARG A 29 -20.94 6.86 -8.24
C ARG A 29 -21.54 8.05 -9.01
N GLU A 30 -22.71 7.88 -9.64
CA GLU A 30 -23.32 8.93 -10.46
C GLU A 30 -23.96 10.07 -9.65
N SER A 31 -24.35 9.81 -8.40
CA SER A 31 -25.02 10.79 -7.54
C SER A 31 -24.07 11.85 -6.94
N GLN A 32 -22.74 11.64 -6.97
CA GLN A 32 -21.75 12.57 -6.41
C GLN A 32 -21.04 13.45 -7.45
N ALA A 33 -21.26 13.26 -8.76
CA ALA A 33 -20.57 13.99 -9.83
C ALA A 33 -21.23 15.32 -10.23
N ARG A 34 -22.32 15.73 -9.57
CA ARG A 34 -23.10 16.92 -9.94
C ARG A 34 -23.06 18.00 -8.86
N GLU A 35 -21.88 18.48 -8.47
CA GLU A 35 -21.76 19.74 -7.75
C GLU A 35 -20.30 20.21 -7.69
N SER A 36 -19.90 21.10 -8.61
CA SER A 36 -18.92 22.19 -8.41
C SER A 36 -18.70 22.98 -9.72
N PRO A 37 -18.73 24.33 -9.73
CA PRO A 37 -18.52 25.14 -10.93
C PRO A 37 -17.04 25.45 -11.19
N SER A 38 -16.67 25.37 -12.48
CA SER A 38 -15.36 25.72 -13.04
C SER A 38 -15.07 27.22 -13.00
N LYS A 39 -13.86 27.61 -12.56
CA LYS A 39 -13.26 28.92 -12.83
C LYS A 39 -12.00 28.72 -13.69
N GLU A 40 -12.03 29.27 -14.90
CA GLU A 40 -10.88 29.39 -15.81
C GLU A 40 -9.84 30.40 -15.28
N PRO A 41 -8.54 30.22 -15.55
CA PRO A 41 -7.56 31.29 -15.45
C PRO A 41 -7.21 31.88 -16.83
N GLN A 42 -7.28 33.21 -16.92
CA GLN A 42 -6.86 34.01 -18.06
C GLN A 42 -5.33 34.00 -18.25
N ALA A 43 -4.91 33.89 -19.50
CA ALA A 43 -3.52 33.98 -19.94
C ALA A 43 -2.96 35.41 -19.75
N ARG A 44 -1.69 35.51 -19.33
CA ARG A 44 -0.89 36.74 -19.40
C ARG A 44 0.22 36.57 -20.41
N GLU A 45 0.27 37.54 -21.32
CA GLU A 45 1.25 37.69 -22.40
C GLU A 45 2.65 37.99 -21.84
N THR A 46 3.68 37.38 -22.45
CA THR A 46 5.08 37.74 -22.30
C THR A 46 5.53 38.54 -23.53
N PRO A 47 6.29 39.64 -23.38
CA PRO A 47 6.85 40.32 -24.54
C PRO A 47 8.23 39.73 -24.90
N SER A 48 8.38 39.52 -26.20
CA SER A 48 9.58 39.17 -26.95
C SER A 48 10.67 40.24 -26.81
N ILE A 49 11.92 39.83 -26.62
CA ILE A 49 13.10 40.70 -26.80
C ILE A 49 14.06 40.03 -27.78
N GLU A 50 14.48 40.85 -28.74
CA GLU A 50 15.27 40.56 -29.92
C GLU A 50 16.70 40.09 -29.61
N THR A 51 17.18 39.18 -30.45
CA THR A 51 18.58 38.80 -30.60
C THR A 51 19.38 39.92 -31.28
N SER A 52 20.51 40.31 -30.71
CA SER A 52 21.57 40.98 -31.46
C SER A 52 22.95 40.39 -31.16
N SER A 53 23.67 40.19 -32.25
CA SER A 53 24.97 39.56 -32.40
C SER A 53 26.10 40.39 -31.77
N ILE A 54 27.00 39.76 -31.01
CA ILE A 54 28.40 40.17 -30.90
C ILE A 54 29.27 38.92 -30.80
N GLU A 55 29.92 38.55 -31.91
CA GLU A 55 31.18 37.80 -31.90
C GLU A 55 32.31 38.78 -31.57
N SER A 56 33.11 38.50 -30.54
CA SER A 56 34.55 38.73 -30.59
C SER A 56 35.28 38.06 -29.42
N GLN A 57 36.14 37.11 -29.78
CA GLN A 57 37.51 36.96 -29.28
C GLN A 57 37.71 36.85 -27.76
N TYR A 58 37.76 35.62 -27.24
CA TYR A 58 38.75 35.25 -26.22
C TYR A 58 39.25 33.83 -26.50
N SER A 59 40.52 33.78 -26.90
CA SER A 59 41.33 32.58 -27.03
C SER A 59 41.88 32.15 -25.67
N ASP A 60 41.83 30.83 -25.43
CA ASP A 60 42.84 30.03 -24.74
C ASP A 60 43.05 30.23 -23.22
N GLN A 61 42.07 29.75 -22.43
CA GLN A 61 42.28 29.18 -21.08
C GLN A 61 41.23 28.10 -20.81
N SER A 62 41.29 26.94 -21.48
CA SER A 62 40.26 25.89 -21.32
C SER A 62 40.82 24.48 -21.12
N ALA A 63 42.02 24.35 -20.55
CA ALA A 63 42.61 23.05 -20.20
C ALA A 63 42.82 22.83 -18.69
N SER A 64 42.75 23.87 -17.87
CA SER A 64 42.93 23.78 -16.40
C SER A 64 41.64 23.91 -15.59
N ASP A 65 40.56 24.44 -16.19
CA ASP A 65 39.25 24.60 -15.52
C ASP A 65 38.36 23.35 -15.68
N GLN A 66 38.55 22.58 -16.75
CA GLN A 66 37.83 21.30 -16.96
C GLN A 66 38.29 20.21 -15.98
N SER A 67 39.58 20.19 -15.61
CA SER A 67 40.11 19.19 -14.67
C SER A 67 39.63 19.41 -13.23
N ALA A 68 39.42 20.66 -12.82
CA ALA A 68 38.90 21.00 -11.49
C ALA A 68 37.39 20.75 -11.37
N SER A 69 36.61 20.99 -12.44
CA SER A 69 35.19 20.63 -12.48
C SER A 69 34.98 19.11 -12.53
N ASP A 70 35.82 18.36 -13.24
CA ASP A 70 35.74 16.89 -13.29
C ASP A 70 36.16 16.23 -11.98
N GLN A 71 37.18 16.75 -11.29
CA GLN A 71 37.59 16.27 -9.96
C GLN A 71 36.54 16.56 -8.87
N SER A 72 35.88 17.72 -8.91
CA SER A 72 34.82 18.01 -7.94
C SER A 72 33.54 17.16 -8.16
N ALA A 73 33.23 16.80 -9.41
CA ALA A 73 32.14 15.90 -9.74
C ALA A 73 32.45 14.44 -9.38
N SER A 74 33.70 13.97 -9.58
CA SER A 74 34.13 12.64 -9.15
C SER A 74 34.12 12.50 -7.63
N ASP A 75 34.64 13.50 -6.91
CA ASP A 75 34.68 13.50 -5.44
C ASP A 75 33.27 13.51 -4.82
N GLN A 76 32.31 14.21 -5.45
CA GLN A 76 30.90 14.17 -5.03
C GLN A 76 30.26 12.80 -5.26
N SER A 77 30.51 12.18 -6.42
CA SER A 77 29.98 10.84 -6.72
C SER A 77 30.53 9.77 -5.76
N ASP A 78 31.82 9.84 -5.42
CA ASP A 78 32.46 8.91 -4.48
C ASP A 78 31.92 9.06 -3.06
N LEU A 79 31.66 10.29 -2.61
CA LEU A 79 31.03 10.57 -1.31
C LEU A 79 29.56 10.10 -1.26
N GLU A 80 28.80 10.27 -2.35
CA GLU A 80 27.42 9.77 -2.43
C GLU A 80 27.37 8.24 -2.40
N HIS A 81 28.29 7.57 -3.11
CA HIS A 81 28.41 6.11 -3.08
C HIS A 81 28.78 5.59 -1.68
N GLN A 82 29.75 6.21 -1.01
CA GLN A 82 30.12 5.85 0.37
C GLN A 82 28.94 6.03 1.35
N ASN A 83 28.17 7.10 1.20
CA ASN A 83 26.99 7.35 2.02
C ASN A 83 25.87 6.31 1.78
N LEU A 84 25.69 5.87 0.53
CA LEU A 84 24.72 4.82 0.20
C LEU A 84 25.12 3.47 0.79
N ASP A 85 26.37 3.07 0.64
CA ASP A 85 26.89 1.80 1.18
C ASP A 85 26.75 1.77 2.71
N GLN A 86 27.06 2.88 3.38
CA GLN A 86 26.83 3.02 4.82
C GLN A 86 25.34 2.89 5.17
N ALA A 87 24.44 3.54 4.43
CA ALA A 87 23.01 3.46 4.67
C ALA A 87 22.45 2.05 4.45
N ILE A 88 22.98 1.29 3.48
CA ILE A 88 22.63 -0.12 3.25
C ILE A 88 23.12 -0.98 4.41
N GLN A 89 24.37 -0.79 4.84
CA GLN A 89 24.96 -1.52 5.95
C GLN A 89 24.16 -1.31 7.25
N GLU A 90 23.72 -0.07 7.53
CA GLU A 90 22.83 0.23 8.65
C GLU A 90 21.52 -0.59 8.60
N ILE A 91 20.93 -0.77 7.41
CA ILE A 91 19.70 -1.55 7.24
C ILE A 91 19.95 -3.04 7.50
N VAL A 92 21.06 -3.58 7.01
CA VAL A 92 21.43 -4.99 7.20
C VAL A 92 21.70 -5.28 8.68
N GLU A 93 22.43 -4.40 9.37
CA GLU A 93 22.70 -4.53 10.81
C GLU A 93 21.42 -4.38 11.64
N LEU A 94 20.56 -3.42 11.28
CA LEU A 94 19.27 -3.24 11.93
C LEU A 94 18.38 -4.47 11.73
N HIS A 95 18.33 -5.03 10.52
CA HIS A 95 17.62 -6.28 10.23
C HIS A 95 18.12 -7.43 11.11
N ALA A 96 19.43 -7.63 11.19
CA ALA A 96 20.01 -8.67 12.03
C ALA A 96 19.61 -8.52 13.51
N SER A 97 19.60 -7.28 14.03
CA SER A 97 19.18 -7.02 15.41
C SER A 97 17.67 -7.20 15.65
N LEU A 98 16.84 -6.95 14.63
CA LEU A 98 15.39 -7.04 14.71
C LEU A 98 14.83 -8.40 14.32
N ALA A 99 15.58 -9.25 13.63
CA ALA A 99 15.12 -10.57 13.17
C ALA A 99 14.44 -11.41 14.27
N PRO A 100 14.95 -11.47 15.53
CA PRO A 100 14.29 -12.18 16.62
C PRO A 100 12.91 -11.63 17.02
N GLN A 101 12.60 -10.38 16.67
CA GLN A 101 11.29 -9.74 16.90
C GLN A 101 10.40 -9.81 15.65
N ILE A 102 11.00 -9.74 14.45
CA ILE A 102 10.30 -9.81 13.16
C ILE A 102 9.74 -11.22 12.93
N GLU A 103 10.55 -12.27 13.11
CA GLU A 103 10.11 -13.62 12.78
C GLU A 103 8.90 -14.09 13.60
N PRO A 104 8.83 -13.89 14.94
CA PRO A 104 7.60 -14.18 15.68
C PRO A 104 6.41 -13.40 15.16
N ARG A 105 6.58 -12.13 14.81
CA ARG A 105 5.49 -11.30 14.29
C ARG A 105 4.99 -11.80 12.93
N LEU A 106 5.88 -12.23 12.03
CA LEU A 106 5.49 -12.85 10.77
C LEU A 106 4.76 -14.18 11.00
N ARG A 107 5.17 -14.98 11.99
CA ARG A 107 4.44 -16.19 12.39
C ARG A 107 3.05 -15.87 12.96
N ASP A 108 2.91 -14.81 13.74
CA ASP A 108 1.60 -14.37 14.25
C ASP A 108 0.65 -14.02 13.08
N PHE A 109 1.16 -13.36 12.03
CA PHE A 109 0.37 -13.08 10.84
C PHE A 109 -0.05 -14.34 10.07
N GLN A 110 0.83 -15.33 9.96
CA GLN A 110 0.48 -16.63 9.36
C GLN A 110 -0.64 -17.33 10.15
N ARG A 111 -0.52 -17.36 11.49
CA ARG A 111 -1.55 -17.93 12.37
C ARG A 111 -2.88 -17.22 12.27
N ALA A 112 -2.89 -15.90 12.06
CA ALA A 112 -4.13 -15.15 11.89
C ALA A 112 -5.00 -15.71 10.75
N TRP A 113 -4.38 -16.26 9.71
CA TRP A 113 -5.08 -16.95 8.63
C TRP A 113 -5.28 -18.45 8.88
N GLU A 114 -4.25 -19.16 9.32
CA GLU A 114 -4.29 -20.62 9.45
C GLU A 114 -5.21 -21.07 10.60
N GLU A 115 -5.13 -20.38 11.74
CA GLU A 115 -5.79 -20.74 12.99
C GLU A 115 -7.00 -19.82 13.28
N GLY A 116 -7.02 -18.61 12.70
CA GLY A 116 -8.08 -17.62 12.92
C GLY A 116 -9.40 -17.95 12.21
N ASP A 117 -10.50 -17.38 12.71
CA ASP A 117 -11.82 -17.45 12.10
C ASP A 117 -12.09 -16.27 11.16
N ASP A 118 -13.25 -16.28 10.49
CA ASP A 118 -13.64 -15.21 9.56
C ASP A 118 -13.71 -13.84 10.26
N GLU A 119 -14.18 -13.78 11.50
CA GLU A 119 -14.25 -12.53 12.26
C GLU A 119 -12.84 -11.98 12.57
N GLY A 120 -11.91 -12.83 12.99
CA GLY A 120 -10.51 -12.46 13.24
C GLY A 120 -9.85 -11.87 12.00
N VAL A 121 -10.00 -12.52 10.84
CA VAL A 121 -9.49 -12.02 9.56
C VAL A 121 -10.17 -10.69 9.19
N PHE A 122 -11.48 -10.57 9.39
CA PHE A 122 -12.20 -9.35 9.09
C PHE A 122 -11.82 -8.18 10.01
N ARG A 123 -11.46 -8.44 11.28
CA ARG A 123 -10.91 -7.40 12.18
C ARG A 123 -9.59 -6.82 11.65
N GLU A 124 -8.71 -7.63 11.06
CA GLU A 124 -7.50 -7.13 10.40
C GLU A 124 -7.82 -6.29 9.16
N LEU A 125 -8.83 -6.71 8.36
CA LEU A 125 -9.32 -5.88 7.24
C LEU A 125 -9.84 -4.52 7.73
N VAL A 126 -10.66 -4.51 8.79
CA VAL A 126 -11.17 -3.29 9.40
C VAL A 126 -10.02 -2.43 9.91
N PHE A 127 -9.02 -3.01 10.58
CA PHE A 127 -7.82 -2.28 11.00
C PHE A 127 -7.18 -1.54 9.82
N CYS A 128 -6.93 -2.21 8.69
CA CYS A 128 -6.35 -1.60 7.50
C CYS A 128 -7.25 -0.55 6.83
N LEU A 129 -8.58 -0.67 6.91
CA LEU A 129 -9.51 0.39 6.48
C LEU A 129 -9.45 1.65 7.36
N LEU A 130 -9.09 1.48 8.64
CA LEU A 130 -9.03 2.57 9.61
C LEU A 130 -7.68 3.31 9.60
N THR A 131 -6.58 2.66 9.22
CA THR A 131 -5.22 3.23 9.27
C THR A 131 -4.92 4.38 8.31
N PRO A 132 -5.62 4.61 7.17
CA PRO A 132 -5.31 5.73 6.28
C PRO A 132 -5.35 7.06 7.04
N GLN A 133 -4.22 7.77 7.05
CA GLN A 133 -4.00 9.04 7.74
C GLN A 133 -4.26 9.01 9.26
N SER A 134 -4.24 7.84 9.89
CA SER A 134 -4.52 7.67 11.31
C SER A 134 -3.40 6.87 11.98
N ARG A 135 -3.23 7.02 13.29
CA ARG A 135 -2.20 6.28 14.02
C ARG A 135 -2.63 4.83 14.21
N ALA A 136 -1.73 3.88 13.90
CA ALA A 136 -2.03 2.45 13.96
C ALA A 136 -2.56 2.02 15.35
N ARG A 137 -1.92 2.47 16.43
CA ARG A 137 -2.37 2.20 17.82
C ARG A 137 -3.81 2.68 18.09
N SER A 138 -4.18 3.87 17.63
CA SER A 138 -5.55 4.39 17.78
C SER A 138 -6.56 3.59 16.95
N CYS A 139 -6.17 3.15 15.76
CA CYS A 139 -7.03 2.34 14.89
C CYS A 139 -7.28 0.96 15.51
N TRP A 140 -6.22 0.32 16.04
CA TRP A 140 -6.36 -0.99 16.68
C TRP A 140 -7.24 -0.92 17.93
N ALA A 141 -7.02 0.08 18.79
CA ALA A 141 -7.89 0.30 19.95
C ALA A 141 -9.37 0.50 19.57
N ALA A 142 -9.64 1.14 18.42
CA ALA A 142 -10.98 1.26 17.89
C ALA A 142 -11.56 -0.09 17.42
N VAL A 143 -10.76 -0.93 16.73
CA VAL A 143 -11.16 -2.30 16.35
C VAL A 143 -11.49 -3.14 17.57
N GLU A 144 -10.68 -3.06 18.63
CA GLU A 144 -10.93 -3.76 19.90
C GLU A 144 -12.22 -3.25 20.57
N SER A 145 -12.46 -1.94 20.57
CA SER A 145 -13.69 -1.35 21.14
C SER A 145 -14.94 -1.78 20.38
N LEU A 146 -14.88 -1.82 19.04
CA LEU A 146 -15.98 -2.30 18.20
C LEU A 146 -16.23 -3.79 18.42
N THR A 147 -15.16 -4.57 18.50
CA THR A 147 -15.17 -6.01 18.78
C THR A 147 -15.88 -6.33 20.08
N CYS A 148 -15.49 -5.67 21.18
CA CYS A 148 -16.08 -5.92 22.50
C CYS A 148 -17.59 -5.61 22.56
N GLN A 149 -18.09 -4.81 21.62
CA GLN A 149 -19.50 -4.43 21.52
C GLN A 149 -20.23 -5.18 20.39
N GLY A 150 -19.59 -6.13 19.70
CA GLY A 150 -20.18 -6.86 18.56
C GLY A 150 -20.38 -6.01 17.29
N LEU A 151 -19.91 -4.76 17.29
CA LEU A 151 -20.20 -3.79 16.23
C LEU A 151 -19.40 -4.01 14.95
N VAL A 152 -18.31 -4.79 15.02
CA VAL A 152 -17.62 -5.28 13.80
C VAL A 152 -18.60 -6.11 12.96
N MET A 153 -19.40 -6.96 13.58
CA MET A 153 -20.27 -7.93 12.92
C MET A 153 -21.70 -7.41 12.68
N GLU A 154 -22.22 -6.57 13.57
CA GLU A 154 -23.63 -6.17 13.50
C GLU A 154 -23.82 -4.64 13.45
N GLY A 155 -22.80 -3.87 13.78
CA GLY A 155 -22.90 -2.42 13.96
C GLY A 155 -23.26 -1.67 12.67
N ARG A 156 -24.06 -0.62 12.82
CA ARG A 156 -24.39 0.35 11.76
C ARG A 156 -23.43 1.53 11.78
N PRO A 157 -23.33 2.33 10.70
CA PRO A 157 -22.40 3.46 10.64
C PRO A 157 -22.51 4.43 11.83
N GLU A 158 -23.73 4.68 12.32
CA GLU A 158 -24.07 5.57 13.44
C GLU A 158 -23.60 5.02 14.80
N GLU A 159 -23.48 3.70 14.91
CA GLU A 159 -23.01 2.99 16.11
C GLU A 159 -21.48 2.81 16.10
N ILE A 160 -20.89 2.70 14.91
CA ILE A 160 -19.45 2.49 14.72
C ILE A 160 -18.69 3.82 14.90
N HIS A 161 -19.08 4.91 14.22
CA HIS A 161 -18.29 6.13 14.23
C HIS A 161 -18.05 6.77 15.61
N PRO A 162 -18.93 6.64 16.64
CA PRO A 162 -18.66 7.15 17.99
C PRO A 162 -17.45 6.48 18.65
N LEU A 163 -17.14 5.23 18.30
CA LEU A 163 -16.04 4.44 18.86
C LEU A 163 -14.71 4.62 18.13
N LEU A 164 -14.74 5.22 16.93
CA LEU A 164 -13.56 5.54 16.13
C LEU A 164 -12.80 6.78 16.63
N LYS A 165 -12.55 6.86 17.95
CA LYS A 165 -11.82 7.97 18.57
C LYS A 165 -10.36 8.01 18.08
N GLY A 166 -9.91 9.16 17.61
CA GLY A 166 -8.56 9.33 17.05
C GLY A 166 -8.38 8.80 15.62
N VAL A 167 -9.42 8.25 15.00
CA VAL A 167 -9.43 7.87 13.59
C VAL A 167 -9.95 9.03 12.73
N ARG A 168 -9.16 9.46 11.75
CA ARG A 168 -9.58 10.50 10.80
C ARG A 168 -10.62 9.96 9.83
N PHE A 169 -11.55 10.82 9.41
CA PHE A 169 -12.65 10.48 8.47
C PHE A 169 -13.57 9.37 9.00
N LYS A 170 -13.79 9.34 10.33
CA LYS A 170 -14.56 8.30 11.02
C LYS A 170 -15.93 8.00 10.44
N TYR A 171 -16.65 9.00 9.92
CA TYR A 171 -17.98 8.80 9.33
C TYR A 171 -17.92 8.00 8.03
N ARG A 172 -17.01 8.35 7.11
CA ARG A 172 -16.82 7.59 5.86
C ARG A 172 -16.26 6.19 6.13
N LYS A 173 -15.36 6.08 7.09
CA LYS A 173 -14.77 4.78 7.46
C LYS A 173 -15.77 3.85 8.12
N SER A 174 -16.75 4.35 8.89
CA SER A 174 -17.81 3.50 9.41
C SER A 174 -18.72 2.95 8.30
N GLU A 175 -19.04 3.76 7.28
CA GLU A 175 -19.71 3.29 6.07
C GLU A 175 -18.89 2.18 5.38
N TYR A 176 -17.58 2.38 5.20
CA TYR A 176 -16.71 1.40 4.53
C TYR A 176 -16.62 0.07 5.28
N VAL A 177 -16.62 0.09 6.62
CA VAL A 177 -16.66 -1.14 7.42
C VAL A 177 -17.94 -1.93 7.15
N CYS A 178 -19.10 -1.27 7.11
CA CYS A 178 -20.37 -1.95 6.78
C CYS A 178 -20.38 -2.50 5.35
N LEU A 179 -19.92 -1.71 4.35
CA LEU A 179 -19.85 -2.15 2.96
C LEU A 179 -18.88 -3.33 2.77
N ALA A 180 -17.74 -3.30 3.47
CA ALA A 180 -16.80 -4.42 3.47
C ALA A 180 -17.43 -5.67 4.06
N ARG A 181 -18.17 -5.55 5.17
CA ARG A 181 -18.88 -6.68 5.78
C ARG A 181 -19.87 -7.31 4.80
N GLU A 182 -20.64 -6.50 4.08
CA GLU A 182 -21.55 -6.97 3.03
C GLU A 182 -20.81 -7.70 1.91
N THR A 183 -19.68 -7.14 1.46
CA THR A 183 -18.83 -7.70 0.40
C THR A 183 -18.31 -9.10 0.75
N PHE A 184 -18.00 -9.33 2.02
CA PHE A 184 -17.46 -10.61 2.51
C PHE A 184 -18.52 -11.54 3.12
N SER A 185 -19.80 -11.21 3.02
CA SER A 185 -20.88 -12.05 3.53
C SER A 185 -21.48 -12.96 2.45
N ARG A 186 -21.86 -14.18 2.85
CA ARG A 186 -22.60 -15.17 2.07
C ARG A 186 -23.79 -15.64 2.91
N ASP A 187 -25.00 -15.58 2.36
CA ASP A 187 -26.24 -15.95 3.05
C ASP A 187 -26.40 -15.31 4.45
N GLY A 188 -25.98 -14.05 4.56
CA GLY A 188 -26.05 -13.28 5.81
C GLY A 188 -24.97 -13.60 6.85
N LYS A 189 -23.99 -14.46 6.52
CA LYS A 189 -22.86 -14.80 7.40
C LYS A 189 -21.54 -14.36 6.78
N LEU A 190 -20.64 -13.85 7.60
CA LEU A 190 -19.29 -13.50 7.16
C LEU A 190 -18.53 -14.76 6.70
N ALA A 191 -17.90 -14.67 5.54
CA ALA A 191 -17.17 -15.76 4.89
C ALA A 191 -15.92 -15.22 4.16
N ILE A 192 -15.20 -14.28 4.77
CA ILE A 192 -14.04 -13.59 4.18
C ILE A 192 -12.96 -14.57 3.74
N LYS A 193 -12.69 -15.63 4.53
CA LYS A 193 -11.66 -16.63 4.19
C LYS A 193 -12.06 -17.39 2.93
N ALA A 194 -13.31 -17.77 2.79
CA ALA A 194 -13.82 -18.45 1.60
C ALA A 194 -13.77 -17.54 0.36
N VAL A 195 -14.13 -16.27 0.50
CA VAL A 195 -14.04 -15.28 -0.59
C VAL A 195 -12.58 -15.12 -1.02
N ILE A 196 -11.67 -14.82 -0.11
CA ILE A 196 -10.24 -14.60 -0.43
C ILE A 196 -9.60 -15.85 -1.04
N SER A 197 -9.86 -17.04 -0.48
CA SER A 197 -9.30 -18.31 -1.01
C SER A 197 -9.74 -18.60 -2.45
N SER A 198 -10.88 -18.06 -2.88
CA SER A 198 -11.38 -18.24 -4.24
C SER A 198 -10.75 -17.32 -5.30
N LEU A 199 -9.96 -16.33 -4.86
CA LEU A 199 -9.42 -15.27 -5.73
C LEU A 199 -8.02 -15.57 -6.28
N GLY A 200 -7.39 -16.67 -5.86
CA GLY A 200 -6.10 -17.11 -6.36
C GLY A 200 -4.93 -16.64 -5.51
N ASP A 201 -3.89 -16.12 -6.15
CA ASP A 201 -2.63 -15.74 -5.51
C ASP A 201 -2.72 -14.37 -4.81
N PRO A 202 -1.83 -14.04 -3.87
CA PRO A 202 -1.90 -12.79 -3.10
C PRO A 202 -1.93 -11.52 -3.96
N ALA A 203 -1.24 -11.50 -5.11
CA ALA A 203 -1.28 -10.36 -6.02
C ALA A 203 -2.67 -10.19 -6.66
N GLY A 204 -3.30 -11.29 -7.09
CA GLY A 204 -4.69 -11.30 -7.58
C GLY A 204 -5.70 -10.90 -6.50
N VAL A 205 -5.52 -11.39 -5.26
CA VAL A 205 -6.34 -10.98 -4.11
C VAL A 205 -6.21 -9.48 -3.87
N ARG A 206 -5.00 -8.93 -3.91
CA ARG A 206 -4.75 -7.48 -3.74
C ARG A 206 -5.50 -6.65 -4.78
N ASP A 207 -5.38 -6.99 -6.06
CA ASP A 207 -6.06 -6.29 -7.15
C ASP A 207 -7.58 -6.34 -6.99
N TRP A 208 -8.11 -7.48 -6.53
CA TRP A 208 -9.53 -7.63 -6.24
C TRP A 208 -9.95 -6.75 -5.06
N LEU A 209 -9.19 -6.72 -3.96
CA LEU A 209 -9.48 -5.87 -2.80
C LEU A 209 -9.53 -4.39 -3.16
N VAL A 210 -8.54 -3.91 -3.92
CA VAL A 210 -8.47 -2.51 -4.40
C VAL A 210 -9.69 -2.14 -5.24
N THR A 211 -10.20 -3.09 -6.02
CA THR A 211 -11.33 -2.86 -6.93
C THR A 211 -12.68 -2.92 -6.21
N ASN A 212 -12.82 -3.83 -5.23
CA ASN A 212 -14.13 -4.21 -4.69
C ASN A 212 -14.38 -3.73 -3.25
N VAL A 213 -13.35 -3.32 -2.50
CA VAL A 213 -13.49 -2.86 -1.11
C VAL A 213 -13.26 -1.36 -1.03
N PHE A 214 -14.32 -0.62 -0.69
CA PHE A 214 -14.23 0.84 -0.53
C PHE A 214 -13.22 1.22 0.55
N GLY A 215 -12.36 2.19 0.23
CA GLY A 215 -11.31 2.67 1.13
C GLY A 215 -10.01 1.86 1.08
N MET A 216 -9.93 0.77 0.30
CA MET A 216 -8.69 0.05 0.06
C MET A 216 -7.94 0.58 -1.17
N GLY A 217 -6.74 1.12 -0.94
CA GLY A 217 -5.73 1.30 -1.98
C GLY A 217 -4.73 0.13 -1.98
N TYR A 218 -3.76 0.16 -2.90
CA TYR A 218 -2.74 -0.90 -3.00
C TYR A 218 -1.98 -1.10 -1.69
N LYS A 219 -1.62 -0.01 -1.02
CA LYS A 219 -0.92 -0.08 0.26
C LYS A 219 -1.80 -0.70 1.35
N GLU A 220 -3.06 -0.28 1.51
CA GLU A 220 -3.95 -0.86 2.52
C GLU A 220 -4.27 -2.35 2.23
N ALA A 221 -4.43 -2.73 0.96
CA ALA A 221 -4.65 -4.11 0.56
C ALA A 221 -3.39 -4.98 0.79
N SER A 222 -2.21 -4.52 0.41
CA SER A 222 -0.94 -5.19 0.77
C SER A 222 -0.77 -5.30 2.28
N HIS A 223 -1.13 -4.25 3.03
CA HIS A 223 -1.04 -4.23 4.49
C HIS A 223 -1.93 -5.30 5.12
N PHE A 224 -3.19 -5.38 4.69
CA PHE A 224 -4.11 -6.42 5.13
C PHE A 224 -3.57 -7.81 4.81
N LEU A 225 -3.13 -8.05 3.57
CA LEU A 225 -2.60 -9.34 3.16
C LEU A 225 -1.37 -9.75 3.96
N ARG A 226 -0.47 -8.82 4.26
CA ARG A 226 0.66 -9.08 5.16
C ARG A 226 0.18 -9.51 6.54
N ASN A 227 -0.80 -8.81 7.11
CA ASN A 227 -1.29 -9.08 8.47
C ASN A 227 -2.02 -10.41 8.62
N VAL A 228 -2.45 -11.00 7.52
CA VAL A 228 -3.02 -12.35 7.47
C VAL A 228 -2.06 -13.37 6.82
N GLY A 229 -0.76 -13.07 6.79
CA GLY A 229 0.28 -14.02 6.39
C GLY A 229 0.45 -14.23 4.88
N MET A 230 -0.23 -13.46 4.04
CA MET A 230 -0.17 -13.50 2.58
C MET A 230 0.71 -12.39 1.97
N GLY A 231 1.55 -11.74 2.77
CA GLY A 231 2.33 -10.57 2.33
C GLY A 231 3.81 -10.82 2.02
N ARG A 232 4.29 -12.07 2.03
CA ARG A 232 5.72 -12.40 1.87
C ARG A 232 6.36 -11.72 0.65
N ASP A 233 5.61 -11.66 -0.43
CA ASP A 233 6.04 -11.13 -1.71
C ASP A 233 5.38 -9.79 -2.08
N LEU A 234 4.75 -9.09 -1.13
CA LEU A 234 4.04 -7.82 -1.36
C LEU A 234 4.70 -6.69 -0.56
N SER A 235 4.89 -5.53 -1.20
CA SER A 235 5.35 -4.30 -0.54
C SER A 235 4.17 -3.50 0.01
N ILE A 236 4.38 -2.82 1.14
CA ILE A 236 3.45 -1.84 1.73
C ILE A 236 4.05 -0.44 1.51
N LEU A 237 3.78 0.16 0.35
CA LEU A 237 4.42 1.42 -0.05
C LEU A 237 3.71 2.65 0.54
N ASP A 238 3.96 2.91 1.83
CA ASP A 238 3.51 4.15 2.47
C ASP A 238 4.52 5.31 2.30
N ARG A 239 4.15 6.50 2.79
CA ARG A 239 4.95 7.72 2.64
C ARG A 239 6.35 7.64 3.27
N HIS A 240 6.53 6.86 4.32
CA HIS A 240 7.80 6.66 5.00
C HIS A 240 8.64 5.61 4.30
N ILE A 241 8.02 4.52 3.82
CA ILE A 241 8.70 3.54 2.98
C ILE A 241 9.24 4.22 1.71
N LEU A 242 8.41 4.99 1.00
CA LEU A 242 8.83 5.73 -0.19
C LEU A 242 9.98 6.70 0.08
N LYS A 243 9.98 7.40 1.23
CA LYS A 243 11.11 8.26 1.63
C LYS A 243 12.40 7.46 1.86
N ASN A 244 12.31 6.28 2.46
CA ASN A 244 13.46 5.41 2.62
C ASN A 244 13.96 4.89 1.26
N LEU A 245 13.06 4.53 0.34
CA LEU A 245 13.44 4.08 -1.00
C LEU A 245 14.15 5.18 -1.80
N VAL A 246 13.77 6.44 -1.65
CA VAL A 246 14.54 7.57 -2.22
C VAL A 246 15.92 7.68 -1.59
N ARG A 247 16.01 7.63 -0.25
CA ARG A 247 17.30 7.70 0.47
C ARG A 247 18.24 6.56 0.09
N LEU A 248 17.69 5.38 -0.18
CA LEU A 248 18.43 4.19 -0.60
C LEU A 248 18.64 4.12 -2.12
N GLN A 249 18.29 5.18 -2.86
CA GLN A 249 18.40 5.29 -4.31
C GLN A 249 17.73 4.11 -5.07
N VAL A 250 16.66 3.54 -4.49
CA VAL A 250 15.82 2.52 -5.14
C VAL A 250 14.85 3.18 -6.12
N ILE A 251 14.45 4.41 -5.82
CA ILE A 251 13.66 5.28 -6.69
C ILE A 251 14.26 6.69 -6.65
N ASP A 252 14.16 7.43 -7.75
CA ASP A 252 14.77 8.77 -7.85
C ASP A 252 14.02 9.81 -6.99
N GLU A 253 12.69 9.74 -7.00
CA GLU A 253 11.82 10.64 -6.25
C GLU A 253 10.52 9.96 -5.85
N ILE A 254 9.79 10.59 -4.92
CA ILE A 254 8.46 10.11 -4.53
C ILE A 254 7.46 10.54 -5.60
N PRO A 255 6.77 9.60 -6.27
CA PRO A 255 5.81 9.96 -7.31
C PRO A 255 4.62 10.75 -6.73
N SER A 256 4.11 11.70 -7.50
CA SER A 256 2.94 12.50 -7.14
C SER A 256 1.67 11.66 -6.97
N SER A 257 1.59 10.50 -7.64
CA SER A 257 0.50 9.55 -7.51
C SER A 257 0.99 8.10 -7.62
N LEU A 258 0.37 7.21 -6.85
CA LEU A 258 0.62 5.77 -6.88
C LEU A 258 -0.46 5.06 -7.70
N THR A 259 -0.43 5.23 -9.02
CA THR A 259 -1.25 4.40 -9.92
C THR A 259 -0.85 2.92 -9.79
N ARG A 260 -1.69 1.98 -10.23
CA ARG A 260 -1.34 0.55 -10.26
C ARG A 260 0.02 0.30 -10.90
N LYS A 261 0.27 0.89 -12.08
CA LYS A 261 1.55 0.73 -12.79
C LYS A 261 2.73 1.25 -11.97
N THR A 262 2.59 2.43 -11.37
CA THR A 262 3.62 3.03 -10.52
C THR A 262 3.88 2.19 -9.28
N TYR A 263 2.82 1.75 -8.58
CA TYR A 263 2.93 0.95 -7.36
C TYR A 263 3.68 -0.36 -7.62
N LEU A 264 3.26 -1.11 -8.64
CA LEU A 264 3.90 -2.38 -9.00
C LEU A 264 5.34 -2.19 -9.48
N GLY A 265 5.64 -1.11 -10.21
CA GLY A 265 7.00 -0.80 -10.63
C GLY A 265 7.93 -0.46 -9.46
N ILE A 266 7.44 0.20 -8.41
CA ILE A 266 8.22 0.48 -7.20
C ILE A 266 8.38 -0.79 -6.35
N GLU A 267 7.32 -1.60 -6.23
CA GLU A 267 7.38 -2.90 -5.55
C GLU A 267 8.44 -3.81 -6.16
N GLU A 268 8.54 -3.88 -7.49
CA GLU A 268 9.55 -4.71 -8.13
C GLU A 268 10.98 -4.19 -7.87
N ARG A 269 11.20 -2.88 -7.96
CA ARG A 269 12.50 -2.28 -7.59
C ARG A 269 12.86 -2.53 -6.13
N MET A 270 11.88 -2.47 -5.23
CA MET A 270 12.07 -2.80 -3.81
C MET A 270 12.40 -4.30 -3.63
N ARG A 271 11.79 -5.20 -4.42
CA ARG A 271 12.10 -6.64 -4.42
C ARG A 271 13.52 -6.92 -4.90
N GLU A 272 13.93 -6.31 -6.01
CA GLU A 272 15.30 -6.40 -6.54
C GLU A 272 16.32 -5.87 -5.52
N PHE A 273 16.02 -4.73 -4.89
CA PHE A 273 16.84 -4.16 -3.84
C PHE A 273 16.96 -5.10 -2.63
N ALA A 274 15.84 -5.64 -2.14
CA ALA A 274 15.79 -6.59 -1.04
C ALA A 274 16.67 -7.83 -1.30
N ALA A 275 16.57 -8.39 -2.52
CA ALA A 275 17.40 -9.50 -2.96
C ALA A 275 18.89 -9.13 -3.00
N ARG A 276 19.24 -7.94 -3.50
CA ARG A 276 20.62 -7.45 -3.59
C ARG A 276 21.28 -7.33 -2.22
N ILE A 277 20.55 -6.88 -1.20
CA ILE A 277 21.08 -6.69 0.17
C ILE A 277 20.91 -7.92 1.07
N GLY A 278 20.31 -9.00 0.57
CA GLY A 278 20.11 -10.24 1.33
C GLY A 278 19.05 -10.15 2.44
N VAL A 279 18.13 -9.18 2.38
CA VAL A 279 17.05 -9.01 3.37
C VAL A 279 15.73 -9.41 2.72
N PRO A 280 14.95 -10.36 3.27
CA PRO A 280 13.64 -10.72 2.71
C PRO A 280 12.69 -9.51 2.62
N LEU A 281 11.83 -9.46 1.60
CA LEU A 281 10.98 -8.29 1.33
C LEU A 281 10.03 -7.96 2.50
N ASP A 282 9.41 -8.98 3.08
CA ASP A 282 8.53 -8.89 4.25
C ASP A 282 9.26 -8.50 5.54
N HIS A 283 10.54 -8.84 5.66
CA HIS A 283 11.41 -8.31 6.70
C HIS A 283 11.77 -6.85 6.44
N LEU A 284 12.12 -6.51 5.20
CA LEU A 284 12.55 -5.16 4.81
C LEU A 284 11.45 -4.12 5.11
N ASP A 285 10.19 -4.46 4.82
CA ASP A 285 9.03 -3.65 5.20
C ASP A 285 9.03 -3.28 6.70
N LEU A 286 9.16 -4.30 7.56
CA LEU A 286 9.16 -4.13 9.01
C LEU A 286 10.39 -3.37 9.51
N VAL A 287 11.55 -3.58 8.91
CA VAL A 287 12.80 -2.85 9.25
C VAL A 287 12.67 -1.37 8.90
N LEU A 288 12.21 -1.05 7.69
CA LEU A 288 12.03 0.33 7.25
C LEU A 288 10.94 1.04 8.05
N TRP A 289 9.88 0.32 8.42
CA TRP A 289 8.85 0.84 9.32
C TRP A 289 9.40 1.09 10.73
N TYR A 290 10.16 0.14 11.29
CA TYR A 290 10.78 0.28 12.61
C TYR A 290 11.71 1.50 12.67
N ARG A 291 12.51 1.73 11.62
CA ARG A 291 13.38 2.92 11.53
C ARG A 291 12.62 4.24 11.69
N GLN A 292 11.33 4.27 11.31
CA GLN A 292 10.49 5.44 11.42
C GLN A 292 9.67 5.50 12.72
N ALA A 293 9.13 4.36 13.17
CA ALA A 293 8.15 4.29 14.26
C ALA A 293 8.77 3.89 15.61
N GLY A 294 9.95 3.27 15.60
CA GLY A 294 10.61 2.73 16.80
C GLY A 294 9.97 1.45 17.35
N GLU A 295 8.98 0.88 16.66
CA GLU A 295 8.29 -0.33 17.10
C GLU A 295 7.87 -1.24 15.94
N ILE A 296 7.86 -2.56 16.19
CA ILE A 296 7.25 -3.57 15.32
C ILE A 296 5.82 -3.79 15.82
N PHE A 297 4.84 -3.31 15.05
CA PHE A 297 3.42 -3.36 15.44
C PHE A 297 2.58 -4.25 14.52
N LYS A 298 1.98 -3.70 13.48
CA LYS A 298 1.11 -4.44 12.56
C LYS A 298 1.14 -3.76 11.22
#